data_AF-A0A6A3YHF2-F1
#
_entry.id   AF-A0A6A3YHF2-F1
#
_cell.length_a   1.000
_cell.length_b   1.000
_cell.length_c   1.000
_cell.angle_alpha   90.00
_cell.angle_beta   90.00
_cell.angle_gamma   90.00
#
_symmetry.space_group_name_H-M   'P 1'
#
loop_
_entity.id
_entity.type
_entity.pdbx_description
1 polymer ?
#
loop_
_entity_poly.entity_id
_entity_poly.type
_entity_poly.pdbx_seq_one_letter_code
_entity_poly.pdbx_strand_id
1 'polypeptide(L)'
;MDTRYLYLLSKFHWVVAPFGDPYFRVFGEYVKPQLKKLSFGVGIHWNWRWYFHDKSEAAGEINGDWDKQAFCARSGYGNLATDAKAALKGCPMLDELQIQLYHPNDIYPLFDSGDGVPLTRELVDHEMINAEVFGDPFCEALASYCHFLSHFSIVEVAEEFNTEDISPIQAFTDRGLMALSRLKYLQSLDLRSVNCSGEGVLRFLNSLSSEFTGNRTIEIRIGGIPHESRLKFYDVVKELLVKIAQASDLPCADRKFVLRLENVSYSSRYSVSPDYSALFLRELGRLMTRVKAAHPSLRQHVVTMERNDTLLFTRMNFMRVAEFGLYSVNADPRIYADWEDWGGCLSSEGITMANREADDNEPSPVESRHMNQLAVARAATTARVSKILR
;
A
#
# COMPACT_ATOMS: atom_id res chain seq x y z
N MET A 1 -11.10 -28.18 -17.53
CA MET A 1 -9.92 -27.38 -17.91
C MET A 1 -8.81 -28.35 -18.26
N ASP A 2 -8.25 -28.27 -19.46
CA ASP A 2 -7.12 -29.11 -19.90
C ASP A 2 -5.88 -28.75 -19.07
N THR A 3 -5.36 -29.70 -18.30
CA THR A 3 -4.26 -29.51 -17.32
C THR A 3 -2.95 -29.05 -17.97
N ARG A 4 -2.83 -29.17 -19.30
CA ARG A 4 -1.67 -28.75 -20.08
C ARG A 4 -1.41 -27.24 -20.05
N TYR A 5 -2.46 -26.40 -19.87
CA TYR A 5 -2.29 -24.94 -19.84
C TYR A 5 -1.77 -24.40 -18.50
N LEU A 6 -1.93 -25.14 -17.40
CA LEU A 6 -1.46 -24.71 -16.07
C LEU A 6 0.07 -24.71 -15.97
N TYR A 7 0.76 -25.55 -16.75
CA TYR A 7 2.22 -25.65 -16.76
C TYR A 7 2.91 -24.45 -17.43
N LEU A 8 2.19 -23.63 -18.18
CA LEU A 8 2.73 -22.47 -18.90
C LEU A 8 2.33 -21.12 -18.28
N LEU A 9 1.43 -21.12 -17.28
CA LEU A 9 0.92 -19.90 -16.69
C LEU A 9 1.99 -19.23 -15.83
N SER A 10 2.60 -18.16 -16.35
CA SER A 10 3.62 -17.39 -15.64
C SER A 10 3.10 -16.14 -14.94
N LYS A 11 1.95 -15.62 -15.38
CA LYS A 11 1.30 -14.43 -14.81
C LYS A 11 -0.21 -14.63 -14.74
N PHE A 12 -0.85 -14.19 -13.66
CA PHE A 12 -2.30 -14.23 -13.52
C PHE A 12 -2.81 -12.96 -12.83
N HIS A 13 -3.88 -12.38 -13.38
CA HIS A 13 -4.52 -11.19 -12.83
C HIS A 13 -5.99 -11.49 -12.54
N TRP A 14 -6.44 -11.31 -11.30
CA TRP A 14 -7.82 -11.58 -10.88
C TRP A 14 -8.86 -10.69 -11.56
N VAL A 15 -8.44 -9.59 -12.21
CA VAL A 15 -9.30 -8.70 -13.01
C VAL A 15 -10.13 -9.43 -14.08
N VAL A 16 -9.67 -10.59 -14.56
CA VAL A 16 -10.36 -11.40 -15.58
C VAL A 16 -11.30 -12.47 -15.01
N ALA A 17 -11.37 -12.61 -13.69
CA ALA A 17 -12.14 -13.64 -13.01
C ALA A 17 -13.02 -13.04 -11.91
N PRO A 18 -14.11 -13.72 -11.51
CA PRO A 18 -14.85 -13.31 -10.33
C PRO A 18 -13.95 -13.32 -9.09
N PHE A 19 -13.85 -12.18 -8.42
CA PHE A 19 -13.20 -12.08 -7.12
C PHE A 19 -14.08 -12.75 -6.06
N GLY A 20 -13.74 -13.97 -5.64
CA GLY A 20 -14.55 -14.69 -4.66
C GLY A 20 -13.98 -16.03 -4.19
N ASP A 21 -14.37 -16.43 -2.99
CA ASP A 21 -13.86 -17.58 -2.24
C ASP A 21 -13.94 -18.90 -3.01
N PRO A 22 -15.02 -19.23 -3.74
CA PRO A 22 -15.06 -20.45 -4.56
C PRO A 22 -13.94 -20.48 -5.62
N TYR A 23 -13.62 -19.32 -6.21
CA TYR A 23 -12.57 -19.21 -7.21
C TYR A 23 -11.19 -19.27 -6.57
N PHE A 24 -10.99 -18.63 -5.41
CA PHE A 24 -9.74 -18.72 -4.67
C PHE A 24 -9.43 -20.16 -4.26
N ARG A 25 -10.43 -20.91 -3.80
CA ARG A 25 -10.29 -22.32 -3.41
C ARG A 25 -9.90 -23.21 -4.59
N VAL A 26 -10.62 -23.12 -5.71
CA VAL A 26 -10.29 -23.89 -6.92
C VAL A 26 -8.93 -23.47 -7.47
N PHE A 27 -8.60 -22.17 -7.44
CA PHE A 27 -7.27 -21.71 -7.83
C PHE A 27 -6.18 -22.25 -6.91
N GLY A 28 -6.40 -22.35 -5.61
CA GLY A 28 -5.44 -22.90 -4.65
C GLY A 28 -5.22 -24.40 -4.77
N GLU A 29 -6.22 -25.15 -5.27
CA GLU A 29 -6.19 -26.60 -5.37
C GLU A 29 -5.16 -27.12 -6.37
N TYR A 30 -4.98 -26.41 -7.48
CA TYR A 30 -4.07 -26.81 -8.55
C TYR A 30 -2.78 -26.00 -8.52
N VAL A 31 -1.64 -26.66 -8.32
CA VAL A 31 -0.32 -25.99 -8.32
C VAL A 31 0.01 -25.44 -9.71
N LYS A 32 0.41 -24.17 -9.79
CA LYS A 32 0.96 -23.51 -10.97
C LYS A 32 2.48 -23.37 -10.81
N PRO A 33 3.29 -24.34 -11.28
CA PRO A 33 4.72 -24.38 -10.98
C PRO A 33 5.51 -23.24 -11.65
N GLN A 34 4.98 -22.62 -12.70
CA GLN A 34 5.64 -21.53 -13.41
C GLN A 34 5.09 -20.14 -13.06
N LEU A 35 4.09 -20.04 -12.18
CA LEU A 35 3.46 -18.77 -11.86
C LEU A 35 4.41 -17.90 -11.04
N LYS A 36 4.89 -16.81 -11.64
CA LYS A 36 5.81 -15.85 -11.05
C LYS A 36 5.12 -14.57 -10.60
N LYS A 37 4.05 -14.16 -11.29
CA LYS A 37 3.31 -12.92 -10.95
C LYS A 37 1.84 -13.20 -10.71
N LEU A 38 1.31 -12.69 -9.60
CA LEU A 38 -0.10 -12.77 -9.25
C LEU A 38 -0.59 -11.37 -8.88
N SER A 39 -1.71 -10.95 -9.46
CA SER A 39 -2.38 -9.71 -9.04
C SER A 39 -3.79 -9.99 -8.56
N PHE A 40 -4.12 -9.59 -7.33
CA PHE A 40 -5.50 -9.48 -6.85
C PHE A 40 -6.05 -8.11 -7.23
N GLY A 41 -7.27 -8.09 -7.75
CA GLY A 41 -7.94 -6.90 -8.23
C GLY A 41 -9.23 -7.31 -8.92
N VAL A 42 -10.11 -6.34 -9.16
CA VAL A 42 -11.39 -6.53 -9.85
C VAL A 42 -11.46 -5.56 -11.01
N GLY A 43 -12.11 -5.95 -12.10
CA GLY A 43 -12.34 -5.00 -13.18
C GLY A 43 -13.24 -3.86 -12.72
N ILE A 44 -12.86 -2.62 -12.99
CA ILE A 44 -13.65 -1.41 -12.64
C ILE A 44 -15.09 -1.44 -13.21
N HIS A 45 -15.31 -2.20 -14.29
CA HIS A 45 -16.63 -2.40 -14.90
C HIS A 45 -17.29 -3.73 -14.50
N TRP A 46 -16.80 -4.39 -13.46
CA TRP A 46 -17.36 -5.66 -13.01
C TRP A 46 -18.74 -5.43 -12.39
N ASN A 47 -19.77 -6.01 -13.00
CA ASN A 47 -21.14 -5.90 -12.53
C ASN A 47 -21.58 -7.21 -11.88
N TRP A 48 -21.55 -7.26 -10.54
CA TRP A 48 -21.96 -8.45 -9.77
C TRP A 48 -23.41 -8.86 -10.04
N ARG A 49 -24.30 -7.88 -10.26
CA ARG A 49 -25.71 -8.13 -10.54
C ARG A 49 -25.88 -8.88 -11.87
N TRP A 50 -25.24 -8.43 -12.94
CA TRP A 50 -25.28 -9.12 -14.24
C TRP A 50 -24.63 -10.51 -14.14
N TYR A 51 -23.47 -10.59 -13.50
CA TYR A 51 -22.79 -11.87 -13.31
C TYR A 51 -23.68 -12.92 -12.61
N PHE A 52 -24.36 -12.55 -11.53
CA PHE A 52 -25.22 -13.48 -10.81
C PHE A 52 -26.56 -13.74 -11.50
N HIS A 53 -27.11 -12.76 -12.22
CA HIS A 53 -28.28 -12.93 -13.07
C HIS A 53 -28.03 -14.03 -14.10
N ASP A 54 -27.00 -13.86 -14.93
CA ASP A 54 -26.69 -14.77 -16.05
C ASP A 54 -26.37 -16.18 -15.54
N LYS A 55 -25.70 -16.28 -14.37
CA LYS A 55 -25.44 -17.57 -13.73
C LYS A 55 -26.69 -18.25 -13.19
N SER A 56 -27.66 -17.49 -12.69
CA SER A 56 -28.91 -18.03 -12.16
C SER A 56 -29.82 -18.46 -13.30
N GLU A 57 -29.91 -17.66 -14.37
CA GLU A 57 -30.59 -18.02 -15.62
C GLU A 57 -30.01 -19.29 -16.24
N ALA A 58 -28.68 -19.39 -16.31
CA ALA A 58 -28.00 -20.60 -16.80
C ALA A 58 -28.22 -21.83 -15.91
N ALA A 59 -28.65 -21.67 -14.66
CA ALA A 59 -28.94 -22.75 -13.72
C ALA A 59 -30.43 -23.16 -13.67
N GLY A 60 -31.34 -22.44 -14.35
CA GLY A 60 -32.78 -22.75 -14.44
C GLY A 60 -33.70 -21.53 -14.26
N GLU A 61 -35.02 -21.73 -14.30
CA GLU A 61 -36.02 -20.66 -14.13
C GLU A 61 -35.91 -19.95 -12.77
N ILE A 62 -35.82 -18.63 -12.81
CA ILE A 62 -35.85 -17.76 -11.64
C ILE A 62 -37.32 -17.62 -11.20
N ASN A 63 -37.79 -18.53 -10.35
CA ASN A 63 -39.12 -18.44 -9.74
C ASN A 63 -39.07 -17.54 -8.50
N GLY A 64 -39.54 -16.30 -8.61
CA GLY A 64 -39.73 -15.41 -7.47
C GLY A 64 -39.62 -13.92 -7.80
N ASP A 65 -40.21 -13.09 -6.94
CA ASP A 65 -40.21 -11.64 -7.05
C ASP A 65 -38.75 -11.11 -7.05
N TRP A 66 -38.42 -10.35 -8.09
CA TRP A 66 -37.05 -9.95 -8.43
C TRP A 66 -36.54 -8.84 -7.51
N ASP A 67 -36.16 -9.19 -6.28
CA ASP A 67 -35.56 -8.21 -5.37
C ASP A 67 -34.13 -7.85 -5.82
N LYS A 68 -34.00 -6.62 -6.31
CA LYS A 68 -32.77 -6.04 -6.87
C LYS A 68 -31.64 -5.93 -5.84
N GLN A 69 -31.94 -5.88 -4.54
CA GLN A 69 -30.97 -5.69 -3.48
C GLN A 69 -30.29 -7.01 -3.05
N ALA A 70 -31.03 -8.12 -3.06
CA ALA A 70 -30.59 -9.41 -2.51
C ALA A 70 -29.48 -10.10 -3.33
N PHE A 71 -29.35 -9.81 -4.64
CA PHE A 71 -28.35 -10.44 -5.51
C PHE A 71 -26.99 -9.72 -5.55
N CYS A 72 -26.91 -8.43 -5.19
CA CYS A 72 -25.64 -7.71 -5.14
C CYS A 72 -24.74 -8.17 -3.98
N ALA A 73 -25.30 -8.88 -2.99
CA ALA A 73 -24.64 -9.29 -1.76
C ALA A 73 -24.64 -10.82 -1.62
N ARG A 74 -23.81 -11.52 -2.40
CA ARG A 74 -23.57 -12.96 -2.18
C ARG A 74 -22.34 -13.15 -1.30
N SER A 75 -22.52 -13.88 -0.20
CA SER A 75 -21.42 -14.25 0.70
C SER A 75 -20.29 -14.93 -0.07
N GLY A 76 -19.06 -14.53 0.20
CA GLY A 76 -17.86 -15.07 -0.44
C GLY A 76 -17.51 -14.45 -1.79
N TYR A 77 -18.11 -13.32 -2.18
CA TYR A 77 -17.80 -12.62 -3.44
C TYR A 77 -17.58 -11.12 -3.21
N GLY A 78 -16.69 -10.51 -4.01
CA GLY A 78 -16.42 -9.07 -3.99
C GLY A 78 -16.07 -8.54 -2.60
N ASN A 79 -16.82 -7.55 -2.13
CA ASN A 79 -16.73 -6.98 -0.79
C ASN A 79 -17.21 -7.90 0.35
N LEU A 80 -17.75 -9.06 0.03
CA LEU A 80 -18.13 -10.11 0.99
C LEU A 80 -17.23 -11.34 0.89
N ALA A 81 -16.15 -11.29 0.10
CA ALA A 81 -15.14 -12.34 0.08
C ALA A 81 -14.39 -12.39 1.43
N THR A 82 -13.92 -13.58 1.80
CA THR A 82 -13.26 -13.83 3.10
C THR A 82 -11.99 -14.67 3.02
N ASP A 83 -11.72 -15.32 1.89
CA ASP A 83 -10.70 -16.38 1.81
C ASP A 83 -9.76 -16.21 0.60
N ALA A 84 -9.31 -14.98 0.33
CA ALA A 84 -8.34 -14.68 -0.72
C ALA A 84 -7.03 -15.50 -0.57
N LYS A 85 -6.65 -15.80 0.68
CA LYS A 85 -5.46 -16.60 1.00
C LYS A 85 -5.49 -18.02 0.43
N ALA A 86 -6.67 -18.59 0.18
CA ALA A 86 -6.79 -19.94 -0.37
C ALA A 86 -6.07 -20.09 -1.72
N ALA A 87 -6.03 -19.01 -2.52
CA ALA A 87 -5.36 -19.02 -3.81
C ALA A 87 -3.84 -19.22 -3.70
N LEU A 88 -3.21 -18.81 -2.60
CA LEU A 88 -1.74 -18.80 -2.43
C LEU A 88 -1.14 -20.22 -2.40
N LYS A 89 -1.92 -21.21 -1.95
CA LYS A 89 -1.50 -22.63 -1.94
C LYS A 89 -1.10 -23.14 -3.34
N GLY A 90 -1.70 -22.58 -4.39
CA GLY A 90 -1.40 -22.93 -5.77
C GLY A 90 -0.15 -22.26 -6.35
N CYS A 91 0.54 -21.40 -5.59
CA CYS A 91 1.54 -20.46 -6.11
C CYS A 91 2.93 -20.60 -5.45
N PRO A 92 3.55 -21.79 -5.41
CA PRO A 92 4.78 -22.00 -4.64
C PRO A 92 6.00 -21.24 -5.20
N MET A 93 5.98 -20.89 -6.48
CA MET A 93 7.08 -20.24 -7.19
C MET A 93 6.89 -18.74 -7.37
N LEU A 94 5.90 -18.16 -6.68
CA LEU A 94 5.53 -16.75 -6.79
C LEU A 94 6.70 -15.85 -6.40
N ASP A 95 6.96 -14.86 -7.24
CA ASP A 95 8.03 -13.88 -7.12
C ASP A 95 7.47 -12.48 -6.84
N GLU A 96 6.36 -12.14 -7.51
CA GLU A 96 5.68 -10.85 -7.36
C GLU A 96 4.19 -11.04 -7.07
N LEU A 97 3.71 -10.41 -5.99
CA LEU A 97 2.32 -10.33 -5.61
C LEU A 97 1.89 -8.87 -5.53
N GLN A 98 0.87 -8.51 -6.30
CA GLN A 98 0.27 -7.18 -6.25
C GLN A 98 -1.20 -7.28 -5.85
N ILE A 99 -1.66 -6.37 -5.01
CA ILE A 99 -3.06 -6.24 -4.63
C ILE A 99 -3.50 -4.84 -5.02
N GLN A 100 -4.48 -4.74 -5.89
CA GLN A 100 -5.05 -3.51 -6.40
C GLN A 100 -6.44 -3.36 -5.79
N LEU A 101 -6.58 -2.36 -4.94
CA LEU A 101 -7.84 -1.98 -4.34
C LEU A 101 -8.40 -0.77 -5.09
N TYR A 102 -9.72 -0.60 -4.98
CA TYR A 102 -10.45 0.49 -5.60
C TYR A 102 -11.40 1.06 -4.55
N HIS A 103 -10.95 2.10 -3.88
CA HIS A 103 -11.78 2.92 -3.01
C HIS A 103 -12.70 3.80 -3.86
N PRO A 104 -13.97 4.01 -3.46
CA PRO A 104 -14.84 4.98 -4.10
C PRO A 104 -14.23 6.38 -4.01
N ASN A 105 -14.35 7.15 -5.09
CA ASN A 105 -13.89 8.54 -5.07
C ASN A 105 -14.66 9.37 -4.03
N ASP A 106 -13.93 10.10 -3.20
CA ASP A 106 -14.49 11.08 -2.27
C ASP A 106 -14.89 12.39 -2.97
N ILE A 107 -14.29 12.66 -4.15
CA ILE A 107 -14.41 13.94 -4.83
C ILE A 107 -15.55 13.91 -5.88
N TYR A 108 -16.41 14.93 -5.81
CA TYR A 108 -17.34 15.34 -6.87
C TYR A 108 -16.66 15.31 -8.26
N PRO A 109 -17.41 15.08 -9.36
CA PRO A 109 -16.84 14.94 -10.70
C PRO A 109 -15.74 15.97 -10.99
N LEU A 110 -14.48 15.51 -11.00
CA LEU A 110 -13.37 16.24 -11.58
C LEU A 110 -13.69 16.38 -13.06
N PHE A 111 -14.19 17.55 -13.43
CA PHE A 111 -14.24 18.00 -14.80
C PHE A 111 -12.82 18.45 -15.14
N ASP A 112 -12.10 17.72 -15.98
CA ASP A 112 -10.91 18.27 -16.60
C ASP A 112 -11.18 18.57 -18.09
N SER A 113 -10.76 19.79 -18.43
CA SER A 113 -10.46 20.38 -19.74
C SER A 113 -11.18 19.86 -20.99
N GLY A 114 -12.00 20.75 -21.57
CA GLY A 114 -12.32 20.78 -23.00
C GLY A 114 -13.61 20.09 -23.42
N ASP A 115 -13.90 18.90 -22.88
CA ASP A 115 -14.87 18.00 -23.51
C ASP A 115 -16.18 17.80 -22.71
N GLY A 116 -16.25 18.35 -21.50
CA GLY A 116 -17.44 18.29 -20.63
C GLY A 116 -17.79 16.88 -20.13
N VAL A 117 -16.92 15.88 -20.32
CA VAL A 117 -17.12 14.52 -19.81
C VAL A 117 -16.36 14.38 -18.49
N PRO A 118 -17.04 14.08 -17.36
CA PRO A 118 -16.36 13.87 -16.09
C PRO A 118 -15.38 12.69 -16.17
N LEU A 119 -14.14 12.87 -15.70
CA LEU A 119 -13.18 11.77 -15.52
C LEU A 119 -13.70 10.71 -14.52
N THR A 120 -14.67 11.09 -13.69
CA THR A 120 -15.26 10.23 -12.65
C THR A 120 -16.28 9.23 -13.18
N ARG A 121 -16.66 9.27 -14.46
CA ARG A 121 -17.62 8.32 -15.03
C ARG A 121 -17.09 6.88 -15.14
N GLU A 122 -15.79 6.69 -14.97
CA GLU A 122 -15.11 5.40 -15.07
C GLU A 122 -14.73 4.78 -13.71
N LEU A 123 -15.03 5.46 -12.59
CA LEU A 123 -14.63 5.05 -11.24
C LEU A 123 -15.81 4.46 -10.45
N VAL A 124 -15.48 3.65 -9.45
CA VAL A 124 -16.44 2.85 -8.69
C VAL A 124 -17.15 3.70 -7.64
N ASP A 125 -18.45 3.48 -7.44
CA ASP A 125 -19.29 4.22 -6.48
C ASP A 125 -19.44 3.50 -5.12
N HIS A 126 -18.85 2.31 -4.99
CA HIS A 126 -18.82 1.51 -3.77
C HIS A 126 -17.60 0.60 -3.74
N GLU A 127 -17.19 0.19 -2.53
CA GLU A 127 -16.10 -0.75 -2.32
C GLU A 127 -16.39 -2.08 -3.03
N MET A 128 -15.53 -2.45 -3.98
CA MET A 128 -15.72 -3.67 -4.77
C MET A 128 -15.04 -4.90 -4.17
N ILE A 129 -14.02 -4.69 -3.33
CA ILE A 129 -13.19 -5.73 -2.72
C ILE A 129 -13.13 -5.48 -1.22
N ASN A 130 -13.25 -6.54 -0.43
CA ASN A 130 -13.02 -6.48 1.00
C ASN A 130 -11.50 -6.40 1.27
N ALA A 131 -10.98 -5.23 1.63
CA ALA A 131 -9.55 -5.07 1.92
C ALA A 131 -9.09 -5.89 3.14
N GLU A 132 -9.99 -6.18 4.10
CA GLU A 132 -9.68 -6.91 5.34
C GLU A 132 -9.25 -8.36 5.10
N VAL A 133 -9.57 -8.94 3.93
CA VAL A 133 -9.11 -10.29 3.57
C VAL A 133 -7.60 -10.38 3.37
N PHE A 134 -6.93 -9.24 3.24
CA PHE A 134 -5.48 -9.12 3.09
C PHE A 134 -4.76 -8.82 4.41
N GLY A 135 -5.42 -9.08 5.55
CA GLY A 135 -4.83 -8.98 6.88
C GLY A 135 -3.84 -10.10 7.24
N ASP A 136 -3.60 -10.28 8.54
CA ASP A 136 -2.57 -11.21 9.06
C ASP A 136 -2.70 -12.65 8.53
N PRO A 137 -3.90 -13.28 8.49
CA PRO A 137 -4.01 -14.66 8.00
C PRO A 137 -3.59 -14.82 6.53
N PHE A 138 -3.70 -13.75 5.74
CA PHE A 138 -3.22 -13.73 4.37
C PHE A 138 -1.69 -13.67 4.32
N CYS A 139 -1.07 -12.80 5.12
CA CYS A 139 0.38 -12.70 5.24
C CYS A 139 1.02 -14.00 5.76
N GLU A 140 0.37 -14.67 6.72
CA GLU A 140 0.80 -15.97 7.24
C GLU A 140 0.75 -17.07 6.17
N ALA A 141 -0.31 -17.09 5.36
CA ALA A 141 -0.42 -18.01 4.24
C ALA A 141 0.63 -17.72 3.16
N LEU A 142 0.87 -16.44 2.86
CA LEU A 142 1.90 -15.99 1.92
C LEU A 142 3.29 -16.48 2.33
N ALA A 143 3.64 -16.28 3.60
CA ALA A 143 4.90 -16.75 4.18
C ALA A 143 5.03 -18.29 4.21
N SER A 144 3.91 -19.01 4.24
CA SER A 144 3.89 -20.48 4.32
C SER A 144 3.92 -21.18 2.96
N TYR A 145 3.40 -20.54 1.92
CA TYR A 145 3.27 -21.14 0.59
C TYR A 145 4.21 -20.53 -0.45
N CYS A 146 4.54 -19.24 -0.35
CA CYS A 146 5.24 -18.49 -1.41
C CYS A 146 6.66 -18.08 -0.97
N HIS A 147 7.54 -19.04 -0.70
CA HIS A 147 8.87 -18.79 -0.11
C HIS A 147 9.84 -17.96 -0.96
N PHE A 148 9.59 -17.85 -2.27
CA PHE A 148 10.44 -17.10 -3.22
C PHE A 148 9.97 -15.68 -3.47
N LEU A 149 8.92 -15.23 -2.78
CA LEU A 149 8.36 -13.90 -3.00
C LEU A 149 9.42 -12.82 -2.71
N SER A 150 9.69 -12.00 -3.71
CA SER A 150 10.63 -10.89 -3.63
C SER A 150 9.93 -9.54 -3.63
N HIS A 151 8.74 -9.44 -4.22
CA HIS A 151 7.96 -8.21 -4.30
C HIS A 151 6.53 -8.45 -3.80
N PHE A 152 6.12 -7.67 -2.81
CA PHE A 152 4.74 -7.66 -2.32
C PHE A 152 4.23 -6.22 -2.26
N SER A 153 3.09 -5.96 -2.90
CA SER A 153 2.43 -4.67 -2.78
C SER A 153 0.92 -4.76 -2.57
N ILE A 154 0.40 -3.85 -1.76
CA ILE A 154 -1.02 -3.53 -1.62
C ILE A 154 -1.16 -2.05 -1.93
N VAL A 155 -1.78 -1.72 -3.06
CA VAL A 155 -1.91 -0.36 -3.54
C VAL A 155 -3.37 0.02 -3.68
N GLU A 156 -3.66 1.29 -3.40
CA GLU A 156 -4.93 1.91 -3.72
C GLU A 156 -4.85 2.50 -5.13
N VAL A 157 -5.77 2.13 -6.00
CA VAL A 157 -5.80 2.69 -7.35
C VAL A 157 -6.42 4.09 -7.26
N ALA A 158 -5.68 5.08 -7.76
CA ALA A 158 -6.08 6.48 -7.76
C ALA A 158 -6.27 7.08 -6.34
N GLU A 159 -5.35 6.71 -5.43
CA GLU A 159 -5.29 7.19 -4.03
C GLU A 159 -5.40 8.72 -3.90
N GLU A 160 -4.88 9.48 -4.88
CA GLU A 160 -4.93 10.94 -4.92
C GLU A 160 -6.35 11.54 -4.93
N PHE A 161 -7.36 10.78 -5.36
CA PHE A 161 -8.76 11.21 -5.34
C PHE A 161 -9.51 10.82 -4.06
N ASN A 162 -8.84 10.14 -3.14
CA ASN A 162 -9.42 9.57 -1.94
C ASN A 162 -8.91 10.33 -0.72
N THR A 163 -9.52 11.49 -0.47
CA THR A 163 -9.04 12.52 0.47
C THR A 163 -9.89 12.66 1.74
N GLU A 164 -10.95 11.86 1.88
CA GLU A 164 -11.91 11.92 2.97
C GLU A 164 -12.04 10.60 3.76
N ASP A 165 -12.06 9.43 3.10
CA ASP A 165 -12.50 8.18 3.76
C ASP A 165 -11.53 6.99 3.73
N ILE A 166 -10.27 7.16 3.30
CA ILE A 166 -9.28 6.07 3.40
C ILE A 166 -9.00 5.72 4.86
N SER A 167 -9.31 4.46 5.19
CA SER A 167 -9.00 3.83 6.48
C SER A 167 -7.91 2.76 6.34
N PRO A 168 -7.17 2.48 7.43
CA PRO A 168 -6.23 1.36 7.48
C PRO A 168 -6.94 0.01 7.40
N ILE A 169 -6.31 -0.97 6.75
CA ILE A 169 -6.71 -2.38 6.84
C ILE A 169 -6.53 -2.83 8.30
N GLN A 170 -7.64 -3.00 9.02
CA GLN A 170 -7.61 -3.24 10.47
C GLN A 170 -7.08 -4.62 10.81
N ALA A 171 -7.36 -5.61 9.96
CA ALA A 171 -6.91 -6.98 10.09
C ALA A 171 -5.42 -7.17 9.78
N PHE A 172 -4.74 -6.16 9.21
CA PHE A 172 -3.30 -6.17 9.00
C PHE A 172 -2.61 -5.48 10.18
N THR A 173 -2.03 -6.28 11.07
CA THR A 173 -1.36 -5.84 12.29
C THR A 173 0.13 -6.17 12.27
N ASP A 174 0.81 -5.94 13.40
CA ASP A 174 2.19 -6.37 13.62
C ASP A 174 2.40 -7.87 13.36
N ARG A 175 1.36 -8.71 13.57
CA ARG A 175 1.44 -10.14 13.28
C ARG A 175 1.61 -10.40 11.78
N GLY A 176 0.92 -9.65 10.93
CA GLY A 176 1.07 -9.69 9.47
C GLY A 176 2.48 -9.28 9.04
N LEU A 177 3.00 -8.16 9.56
CA LEU A 177 4.40 -7.76 9.31
C LEU A 177 5.38 -8.85 9.72
N MET A 178 5.21 -9.42 10.92
CA MET A 178 6.07 -10.49 11.41
C MET A 178 5.98 -11.74 10.53
N ALA A 179 4.81 -12.09 9.99
CA ALA A 179 4.70 -13.17 9.02
C ALA A 179 5.53 -12.88 7.76
N LEU A 180 5.45 -11.67 7.23
CA LEU A 180 6.23 -11.26 6.04
C LEU A 180 7.75 -11.31 6.29
N SER A 181 8.23 -11.09 7.52
CA SER A 181 9.67 -11.18 7.83
C SER A 181 10.27 -12.56 7.55
N ARG A 182 9.44 -13.61 7.49
CA ARG A 182 9.85 -15.00 7.17
C ARG A 182 10.17 -15.20 5.68
N LEU A 183 9.76 -14.27 4.81
CA LEU A 183 10.06 -14.30 3.39
C LEU A 183 11.53 -13.88 3.17
N LYS A 184 12.40 -14.87 3.05
CA LYS A 184 13.87 -14.67 3.01
C LYS A 184 14.32 -13.71 1.91
N TYR A 185 13.65 -13.75 0.76
CA TYR A 185 14.00 -13.00 -0.45
C TYR A 185 13.18 -11.73 -0.64
N LEU A 186 12.35 -11.34 0.35
CA LEU A 186 11.56 -10.12 0.27
C LEU A 186 12.49 -8.91 0.12
N GLN A 187 12.41 -8.31 -1.06
CA GLN A 187 13.21 -7.16 -1.49
C GLN A 187 12.37 -5.89 -1.47
N SER A 188 11.13 -5.95 -1.97
CA SER A 188 10.23 -4.81 -2.05
C SER A 188 8.94 -5.08 -1.32
N LEU A 189 8.58 -4.18 -0.41
CA LEU A 189 7.30 -4.17 0.29
C LEU A 189 6.69 -2.77 0.13
N ASP A 190 5.50 -2.69 -0.46
CA ASP A 190 4.75 -1.43 -0.59
C ASP A 190 3.33 -1.64 -0.08
N LEU A 191 3.02 -1.08 1.07
CA LEU A 191 1.72 -1.25 1.72
C LEU A 191 0.93 0.05 1.70
N ARG A 192 -0.35 -0.04 1.31
CA ARG A 192 -1.36 0.94 1.69
C ARG A 192 -1.49 1.01 3.20
N SER A 193 -2.39 1.89 3.68
CA SER A 193 -2.61 2.02 5.11
C SER A 193 -2.91 0.69 5.81
N VAL A 194 -2.11 0.35 6.81
CA VAL A 194 -2.24 -0.85 7.67
C VAL A 194 -2.16 -0.48 9.15
N ASN A 195 -2.69 -1.34 10.02
CA ASN A 195 -2.79 -1.12 11.45
C ASN A 195 -1.57 -1.68 12.22
N CYS A 196 -0.36 -1.22 11.88
CA CYS A 196 0.87 -1.61 12.59
C CYS A 196 1.36 -0.55 13.58
N SER A 197 2.14 -0.99 14.58
CA SER A 197 2.78 -0.15 15.59
C SER A 197 4.24 0.18 15.24
N GLY A 198 4.83 1.16 15.93
CA GLY A 198 6.25 1.47 15.77
C GLY A 198 7.15 0.32 16.25
N GLU A 199 6.72 -0.39 17.31
CA GLU A 199 7.39 -1.60 17.78
C GLU A 199 7.30 -2.74 16.75
N GLY A 200 6.14 -2.92 16.11
CA GLY A 200 5.92 -3.90 15.05
C GLY A 200 6.84 -3.70 13.86
N VAL A 201 6.98 -2.45 13.40
CA VAL A 201 7.91 -2.08 12.32
C VAL A 201 9.35 -2.40 12.71
N LEU A 202 9.79 -2.04 13.92
CA LEU A 202 11.14 -2.37 14.38
C LEU A 202 11.39 -3.88 14.45
N ARG A 203 10.44 -4.63 15.02
CA ARG A 203 10.52 -6.08 15.13
C ARG A 203 10.58 -6.74 13.76
N PHE A 204 9.79 -6.26 12.80
CA PHE A 204 9.85 -6.69 11.41
C PHE A 204 11.25 -6.49 10.83
N LEU A 205 11.80 -5.27 10.90
CA LEU A 205 13.13 -4.96 10.38
C LEU A 205 14.23 -5.85 10.99
N ASN A 206 14.20 -6.05 12.31
CA ASN A 206 15.15 -6.89 13.02
C ASN A 206 15.01 -8.38 12.66
N SER A 207 13.81 -8.83 12.28
CA SER A 207 13.53 -10.23 11.95
C SER A 207 13.77 -10.58 10.47
N LEU A 208 14.03 -9.59 9.61
CA LEU A 208 14.37 -9.84 8.20
C LEU A 208 15.58 -10.78 8.07
N SER A 209 15.55 -11.65 7.06
CA SER A 209 16.64 -12.61 6.86
C SER A 209 17.98 -11.93 6.56
N SER A 210 19.05 -12.36 7.23
CA SER A 210 20.43 -11.98 6.92
C SER A 210 21.00 -12.69 5.68
N GLU A 211 20.32 -13.74 5.18
CA GLU A 211 20.76 -14.49 3.99
C GLU A 211 20.68 -13.66 2.71
N PHE A 212 19.77 -12.69 2.65
CA PHE A 212 19.66 -11.77 1.52
C PHE A 212 20.52 -10.53 1.76
N THR A 213 21.53 -10.36 0.89
CA THR A 213 22.54 -9.30 0.96
C THR A 213 22.23 -8.11 0.03
N GLY A 214 21.11 -8.16 -0.69
CA GLY A 214 20.63 -7.07 -1.54
C GLY A 214 20.00 -5.93 -0.74
N ASN A 215 19.58 -4.87 -1.45
CA ASN A 215 18.86 -3.74 -0.85
C ASN A 215 17.40 -4.10 -0.65
N ARG A 216 16.82 -3.72 0.50
CA ARG A 216 15.38 -3.78 0.73
C ARG A 216 14.75 -2.41 0.69
N THR A 217 13.62 -2.31 0.00
CA THR A 217 12.79 -1.11 -0.05
C THR A 217 11.45 -1.44 0.61
N ILE A 218 11.13 -0.72 1.67
CA ILE A 218 9.95 -0.95 2.49
C ILE A 218 9.20 0.38 2.58
N GLU A 219 8.07 0.48 1.89
CA GLU A 219 7.15 1.61 1.94
C GLU A 219 5.88 1.16 2.69
N ILE A 220 5.54 1.85 3.78
CA ILE A 220 4.33 1.55 4.57
C ILE A 220 3.58 2.84 4.81
N ARG A 221 2.36 2.92 4.32
CA ARG A 221 1.44 4.01 4.65
C ARG A 221 0.83 3.77 6.03
N ILE A 222 0.75 4.82 6.85
CA ILE A 222 0.26 4.75 8.23
C ILE A 222 -0.84 5.80 8.45
N GLY A 223 -1.83 5.40 9.25
CA GLY A 223 -2.92 6.26 9.67
C GLY A 223 -4.02 6.33 8.63
N GLY A 224 -4.93 7.27 8.80
CA GLY A 224 -6.08 7.36 7.91
C GLY A 224 -6.74 8.71 8.06
N ILE A 225 -7.78 8.91 7.28
CA ILE A 225 -8.50 10.17 7.24
C ILE A 225 -9.60 10.24 8.31
N PRO A 226 -10.22 9.13 8.79
CA PRO A 226 -11.08 9.13 9.96
C PRO A 226 -10.36 9.62 11.24
N HIS A 227 -11.08 10.34 12.12
CA HIS A 227 -10.51 11.05 13.27
C HIS A 227 -9.61 10.19 14.17
N GLU A 228 -10.01 8.94 14.43
CA GLU A 228 -9.28 7.98 15.25
C GLU A 228 -7.93 7.50 14.67
N SER A 229 -7.74 7.66 13.36
CA SER A 229 -6.55 7.20 12.65
C SER A 229 -5.60 8.33 12.23
N ARG A 230 -6.01 9.60 12.33
CA ARG A 230 -5.23 10.78 11.85
C ARG A 230 -3.89 10.96 12.55
N LEU A 231 -3.84 10.67 13.85
CA LEU A 231 -2.62 10.86 14.64
C LEU A 231 -1.72 9.61 14.70
N LYS A 232 -2.19 8.47 14.16
CA LYS A 232 -1.47 7.20 14.24
C LYS A 232 -0.07 7.27 13.64
N PHE A 233 0.11 8.01 12.54
CA PHE A 233 1.44 8.21 11.94
C PHE A 233 2.44 8.78 12.96
N TYR A 234 2.05 9.83 13.67
CA TYR A 234 2.91 10.51 14.65
C TYR A 234 3.25 9.60 15.83
N ASP A 235 2.30 8.80 16.29
CA ASP A 235 2.48 7.83 17.37
C ASP A 235 3.44 6.72 16.96
N VAL A 236 3.25 6.13 15.76
CA VAL A 236 4.10 5.07 15.21
C VAL A 236 5.55 5.54 15.04
N VAL A 237 5.77 6.74 14.49
CA VAL A 237 7.12 7.30 14.31
C VAL A 237 7.80 7.54 15.67
N LYS A 238 7.09 8.12 16.64
CA LYS A 238 7.63 8.33 17.99
C LYS A 238 8.00 7.01 18.66
N GLU A 239 7.09 6.04 18.64
CA GLU A 239 7.31 4.73 19.24
C GLU A 239 8.51 4.03 18.60
N LEU A 240 8.58 4.01 17.26
CA LEU A 240 9.70 3.43 16.52
C LEU A 240 11.04 4.04 16.96
N LEU A 241 11.14 5.37 16.99
CA LEU A 241 12.37 6.06 17.39
C LEU A 241 12.72 5.83 18.87
N VAL A 242 11.73 5.78 19.77
CA VAL A 242 11.97 5.42 21.18
C VAL A 242 12.56 4.03 21.30
N LYS A 243 11.98 3.05 20.60
CA LYS A 243 12.42 1.65 20.67
C LYS A 243 13.80 1.47 20.04
N ILE A 244 14.08 2.14 18.92
CA ILE A 244 15.42 2.16 18.33
C ILE A 244 16.42 2.78 19.31
N ALA A 245 16.14 3.95 19.87
CA ALA A 245 17.05 4.63 20.79
C ALA A 245 17.32 3.87 22.11
N GLN A 246 16.49 2.88 22.45
CA GLN A 246 16.63 2.02 23.63
C GLN A 246 17.30 0.67 23.30
N ALA A 247 17.41 0.31 22.02
CA ALA A 247 17.98 -0.96 21.61
C ALA A 247 19.51 -0.94 21.78
N SER A 248 20.05 -1.88 22.56
CA SER A 248 21.50 -2.07 22.67
C SER A 248 22.06 -2.82 21.46
N ASP A 249 21.27 -3.74 20.91
CA ASP A 249 21.57 -4.50 19.70
C ASP A 249 20.47 -4.22 18.66
N LEU A 250 20.88 -3.91 17.44
CA LEU A 250 19.99 -3.53 16.37
C LEU A 250 20.39 -4.26 15.07
N PRO A 251 20.01 -5.54 14.92
CA PRO A 251 20.44 -6.37 13.80
C PRO A 251 20.09 -5.80 12.42
N CYS A 252 19.04 -4.99 12.30
CA CYS A 252 18.71 -4.34 11.04
C CYS A 252 19.74 -3.28 10.60
N ALA A 253 20.50 -2.68 11.53
CA ALA A 253 21.45 -1.61 11.23
C ALA A 253 22.62 -2.07 10.34
N ASP A 254 22.96 -3.35 10.38
CA ASP A 254 24.00 -3.96 9.53
C ASP A 254 23.46 -4.41 8.16
N ARG A 255 22.14 -4.36 7.95
CA ARG A 255 21.48 -4.79 6.72
C ARG A 255 21.22 -3.60 5.81
N LYS A 256 21.14 -3.85 4.51
CA LYS A 256 20.82 -2.84 3.51
C LYS A 256 19.30 -2.67 3.41
N PHE A 257 18.78 -1.62 4.02
CA PHE A 257 17.35 -1.32 3.94
C PHE A 257 17.07 0.19 3.84
N VAL A 258 15.94 0.49 3.21
CA VAL A 258 15.30 1.80 3.17
C VAL A 258 13.85 1.61 3.60
N LEU A 259 13.48 2.19 4.74
CA LEU A 259 12.12 2.27 5.24
C LEU A 259 11.57 3.67 4.98
N ARG A 260 10.42 3.74 4.32
CA ARG A 260 9.58 4.93 4.21
C ARG A 260 8.27 4.67 4.94
N LEU A 261 7.96 5.53 5.90
CA LEU A 261 6.63 5.63 6.50
C LEU A 261 5.95 6.86 5.89
N GLU A 262 4.83 6.65 5.21
CA GLU A 262 4.04 7.73 4.61
C GLU A 262 2.81 8.03 5.47
N ASN A 263 2.50 9.30 5.65
CA ASN A 263 1.33 9.73 6.39
C ASN A 263 0.14 9.87 5.45
N VAL A 264 -0.85 8.98 5.56
CA VAL A 264 -2.05 9.03 4.68
C VAL A 264 -2.84 10.32 4.87
N SER A 265 -2.84 10.88 6.09
CA SER A 265 -3.52 12.16 6.34
C SER A 265 -2.84 13.34 5.64
N TYR A 266 -1.67 13.16 5.01
CA TYR A 266 -0.96 14.22 4.28
C TYR A 266 -1.82 14.82 3.17
N SER A 267 -2.50 13.98 2.39
CA SER A 267 -3.38 14.41 1.28
C SER A 267 -4.76 14.89 1.74
N SER A 268 -5.06 14.80 3.04
CA SER A 268 -6.34 15.23 3.60
C SER A 268 -6.34 16.73 3.93
N ARG A 269 -7.53 17.29 4.18
CA ARG A 269 -7.67 18.67 4.66
C ARG A 269 -7.24 18.87 6.12
N TYR A 270 -6.95 17.81 6.87
CA TYR A 270 -6.69 17.88 8.30
C TYR A 270 -5.28 18.41 8.62
N SER A 271 -5.15 19.54 9.31
CA SER A 271 -3.86 20.03 9.83
C SER A 271 -3.75 19.86 11.34
N VAL A 272 -2.54 19.61 11.85
CA VAL A 272 -2.31 19.62 13.30
C VAL A 272 -2.23 21.04 13.83
N SER A 273 -2.54 21.25 15.11
CA SER A 273 -2.44 22.57 15.73
C SER A 273 -0.97 23.04 15.80
N PRO A 274 -0.71 24.37 15.80
CA PRO A 274 0.65 24.91 15.94
C PRO A 274 1.37 24.43 17.20
N ASP A 275 0.65 24.36 18.32
CA ASP A 275 1.22 23.91 19.61
C ASP A 275 1.61 22.43 19.56
N TYR A 276 0.77 21.60 18.92
CA TYR A 276 1.08 20.19 18.74
C TYR A 276 2.29 20.00 17.83
N SER A 277 2.38 20.71 16.69
CA SER A 277 3.51 20.56 15.78
C SER A 277 4.83 21.03 16.39
N ALA A 278 4.84 22.14 17.12
CA ALA A 278 6.03 22.62 17.82
C ALA A 278 6.50 21.62 18.90
N LEU A 279 5.56 21.08 19.68
CA LEU A 279 5.86 20.05 20.68
C LEU A 279 6.41 18.78 20.01
N PHE A 280 5.75 18.33 18.94
CA PHE A 280 6.14 17.14 18.18
C PHE A 280 7.54 17.28 17.59
N LEU A 281 7.87 18.38 16.90
CA LEU A 281 9.22 18.58 16.33
C LEU A 281 10.31 18.58 17.39
N ARG A 282 10.06 19.23 18.53
CA ARG A 282 11.03 19.27 19.63
C ARG A 282 11.30 17.87 20.20
N GLU A 283 10.25 17.07 20.39
CA GLU A 283 10.37 15.70 20.85
C GLU A 283 11.05 14.81 19.80
N LEU A 284 10.63 14.93 18.54
CA LEU A 284 11.17 14.21 17.41
C LEU A 284 12.67 14.47 17.25
N GLY A 285 13.11 15.73 17.23
CA GLY A 285 14.53 16.08 17.11
C GLY A 285 15.40 15.51 18.24
N ARG A 286 14.88 15.49 19.47
CA ARG A 286 15.55 14.82 20.61
C ARG A 286 15.67 13.31 20.39
N LEU A 287 14.59 12.65 19.96
CA LEU A 287 14.58 11.22 19.67
C LEU A 287 15.53 10.87 18.52
N MET A 288 15.49 11.64 17.43
CA MET A 288 16.36 11.41 16.27
C MET A 288 17.83 11.56 16.63
N THR A 289 18.18 12.57 17.44
CA THR A 289 19.54 12.75 17.96
C THR A 289 19.98 11.57 18.82
N ARG A 290 19.10 11.02 19.67
CA ARG A 290 19.39 9.83 20.46
C ARG A 290 19.61 8.59 19.60
N VAL A 291 18.77 8.38 18.58
CA VAL A 291 18.96 7.29 17.60
C VAL A 291 20.29 7.42 16.89
N LYS A 292 20.66 8.61 16.42
CA LYS A 292 21.94 8.87 15.76
C LYS A 292 23.13 8.59 16.68
N ALA A 293 23.02 8.95 17.96
CA ALA A 293 24.06 8.68 18.94
C ALA A 293 24.20 7.18 19.27
N ALA A 294 23.08 6.45 19.35
CA ALA A 294 23.07 5.02 19.64
C ALA A 294 23.46 4.16 18.42
N HIS A 295 23.03 4.55 17.22
CA HIS A 295 23.21 3.80 15.97
C HIS A 295 23.71 4.71 14.84
N PRO A 296 25.02 5.03 14.79
CA PRO A 296 25.58 5.95 13.79
C PRO A 296 25.51 5.45 12.34
N SER A 297 25.24 4.16 12.12
CA SER A 297 25.03 3.55 10.80
C SER A 297 23.61 3.76 10.26
N LEU A 298 22.71 4.35 11.06
CA LEU A 298 21.38 4.72 10.60
C LEU A 298 21.31 6.19 10.20
N ARG A 299 20.42 6.45 9.26
CA ARG A 299 20.10 7.77 8.72
C ARG A 299 18.61 7.97 8.82
N GLN A 300 18.23 9.22 9.07
CA GLN A 300 16.86 9.59 9.37
C GLN A 300 16.46 10.80 8.54
N HIS A 301 15.26 10.75 7.98
CA HIS A 301 14.72 11.79 7.12
C HIS A 301 13.28 12.11 7.52
N VAL A 302 12.88 13.38 7.47
CA VAL A 302 11.52 13.83 7.74
C VAL A 302 11.16 14.87 6.70
N VAL A 303 10.01 14.71 6.04
CA VAL A 303 9.44 15.75 5.16
C VAL A 303 8.24 16.38 5.84
N THR A 304 8.25 17.70 5.99
CA THR A 304 7.13 18.45 6.55
C THR A 304 6.51 19.41 5.53
N MET A 305 5.24 19.72 5.72
CA MET A 305 4.52 20.77 4.97
C MET A 305 4.47 22.03 5.83
N GLU A 306 5.02 23.12 5.31
CA GLU A 306 5.03 24.40 6.02
C GLU A 306 3.64 25.02 6.12
N ARG A 307 3.51 25.92 7.11
CA ARG A 307 2.38 26.81 7.28
C ARG A 307 2.65 28.08 6.47
N ASN A 308 1.87 28.33 5.41
CA ASN A 308 2.01 29.51 4.54
C ASN A 308 1.83 30.85 5.29
N ASP A 309 1.33 30.82 6.52
CA ASP A 309 0.99 31.97 7.37
C ASP A 309 2.16 32.53 8.21
N THR A 310 3.36 31.93 8.18
CA THR A 310 4.51 32.42 8.98
C THR A 310 5.57 33.18 8.16
N LEU A 311 5.29 34.44 7.85
CA LEU A 311 6.26 35.39 7.27
C LEU A 311 7.36 35.89 8.24
N LEU A 312 7.43 35.42 9.49
CA LEU A 312 8.37 35.95 10.49
C LEU A 312 8.91 34.85 11.44
N PHE A 313 10.14 34.41 11.20
CA PHE A 313 11.16 34.01 12.19
C PHE A 313 10.96 32.83 13.17
N THR A 314 10.00 31.93 13.01
CA THR A 314 10.02 30.64 13.75
C THR A 314 9.79 29.44 12.84
N ARG A 315 10.89 28.91 12.28
CA ARG A 315 11.01 27.61 11.55
C ARG A 315 10.66 26.36 12.40
N MET A 316 9.72 26.44 13.34
CA MET A 316 9.48 25.41 14.35
C MET A 316 8.03 24.91 14.41
N ASN A 317 7.25 25.03 13.34
CA ASN A 317 5.94 24.40 13.24
C ASN A 317 5.66 23.90 11.81
N PHE A 318 4.75 22.94 11.69
CA PHE A 318 4.31 22.36 10.42
C PHE A 318 2.78 22.23 10.40
N MET A 319 2.18 22.14 9.21
CA MET A 319 0.78 21.73 9.05
C MET A 319 0.62 20.22 9.15
N ARG A 320 1.47 19.47 8.43
CA ARG A 320 1.51 18.01 8.39
C ARG A 320 2.94 17.51 8.20
N VAL A 321 3.22 16.29 8.63
CA VAL A 321 4.39 15.52 8.16
C VAL A 321 3.92 14.67 6.98
N ALA A 322 4.64 14.69 5.87
CA ALA A 322 4.34 13.86 4.70
C ALA A 322 4.87 12.44 4.91
N GLU A 323 6.11 12.34 5.36
CA GLU A 323 6.79 11.06 5.49
C GLU A 323 7.95 11.11 6.50
N PHE A 324 8.32 9.92 6.95
CA PHE A 324 9.51 9.65 7.73
C PHE A 324 10.32 8.55 7.06
N GLY A 325 11.60 8.82 6.81
CA GLY A 325 12.57 7.87 6.25
C GLY A 325 13.54 7.36 7.31
N LEU A 326 13.82 6.06 7.29
CA LEU A 326 14.88 5.42 8.08
C LEU A 326 15.65 4.46 7.18
N TYR A 327 16.96 4.65 7.06
CA TYR A 327 17.77 3.81 6.18
C TYR A 327 19.16 3.57 6.74
N SER A 328 19.73 2.43 6.38
CA SER A 328 21.11 2.08 6.71
C SER A 328 22.08 2.81 5.78
N VAL A 329 23.25 3.22 6.27
CA VAL A 329 24.35 3.75 5.43
C VAL A 329 24.86 2.76 4.38
N ASN A 330 24.54 1.49 4.54
CA ASN A 330 24.93 0.41 3.63
C ASN A 330 23.94 0.25 2.47
N ALA A 331 22.78 0.91 2.52
CA ALA A 331 21.80 0.88 1.45
C ALA A 331 22.31 1.63 0.22
N ASP A 332 21.85 1.25 -0.96
CA ASP A 332 22.16 1.93 -2.21
C ASP A 332 21.63 3.36 -2.19
N PRO A 333 22.50 4.38 -2.28
CA PRO A 333 22.11 5.78 -2.24
C PRO A 333 21.08 6.14 -3.29
N ARG A 334 21.07 5.47 -4.45
CA ARG A 334 20.11 5.75 -5.53
C ARG A 334 18.66 5.51 -5.14
N ILE A 335 18.40 4.72 -4.08
CA ILE A 335 17.05 4.45 -3.59
C ILE A 335 16.49 5.64 -2.79
N TYR A 336 17.37 6.39 -2.12
CA TYR A 336 16.98 7.50 -1.24
C TYR A 336 17.60 8.85 -1.66
N ALA A 337 18.36 8.89 -2.76
CA ALA A 337 19.00 10.11 -3.28
C ALA A 337 17.97 11.18 -3.60
N ASP A 338 16.85 10.77 -4.20
CA ASP A 338 15.73 11.65 -4.46
C ASP A 338 15.20 12.29 -3.17
N TRP A 339 15.36 11.67 -1.99
CA TRP A 339 14.93 12.24 -0.71
C TRP A 339 15.94 13.25 -0.13
N GLU A 340 17.22 13.10 -0.43
CA GLU A 340 18.28 14.01 0.02
C GLU A 340 18.40 15.26 -0.88
N ASP A 341 17.90 15.21 -2.12
CA ASP A 341 17.95 16.33 -3.08
C ASP A 341 16.84 17.40 -2.89
N TRP A 342 15.78 17.15 -2.11
CA TRP A 342 14.68 18.12 -1.84
C TRP A 342 15.05 19.30 -0.90
N GLY A 343 16.34 19.56 -0.71
CA GLY A 343 16.81 20.69 0.07
C GLY A 343 18.32 20.66 0.15
N GLY A 344 18.99 21.52 -0.61
CA GLY A 344 20.44 21.55 -0.84
C GLY A 344 21.32 21.61 0.41
N CYS A 345 21.40 20.51 1.15
CA CYS A 345 22.32 20.26 2.23
C CYS A 345 23.08 18.97 1.93
N LEU A 346 24.06 19.07 1.04
CA LEU A 346 25.13 18.08 0.81
C LEU A 346 26.09 17.94 2.04
N SER A 347 25.64 18.29 3.24
CA SER A 347 26.34 17.99 4.49
C SER A 347 25.67 16.78 5.15
N SER A 348 26.27 15.60 4.96
CA SER A 348 25.82 14.31 5.46
C SER A 348 25.85 14.21 6.99
N GLU A 349 25.00 14.97 7.69
CA GLU A 349 24.86 14.90 9.15
C GLU A 349 23.96 13.75 9.60
N GLY A 350 23.35 13.00 8.68
CA GLY A 350 22.59 11.79 8.99
C GLY A 350 21.24 11.96 9.69
N ILE A 351 20.83 13.21 9.91
CA ILE A 351 19.45 13.63 10.15
C ILE A 351 19.15 14.72 9.13
N THR A 352 18.11 14.52 8.33
CA THR A 352 17.67 15.51 7.33
C THR A 352 16.21 15.86 7.60
N MET A 353 15.91 17.16 7.61
CA MET A 353 14.53 17.67 7.66
C MET A 353 14.33 18.51 6.41
N ALA A 354 13.42 18.08 5.54
CA ALA A 354 13.07 18.78 4.31
C ALA A 354 11.67 19.38 4.44
N ASN A 355 11.47 20.50 3.76
CA ASN A 355 10.21 21.22 3.74
C ASN A 355 9.68 21.22 2.31
N ARG A 356 8.40 20.85 2.17
CA ARG A 356 7.70 20.91 0.90
C ARG A 356 6.86 22.18 0.87
N GLU A 357 7.21 23.09 -0.04
CA GLU A 357 6.35 24.23 -0.35
C GLU A 357 5.03 23.69 -0.92
N ALA A 358 3.92 24.31 -0.52
CA ALA A 358 2.62 24.01 -1.10
C ALA A 358 2.58 24.64 -2.50
N ASP A 359 3.24 24.04 -3.48
CA ASP A 359 3.16 24.49 -4.86
C ASP A 359 1.91 23.87 -5.49
N ASP A 360 0.92 24.73 -5.79
CA ASP A 360 -0.39 24.33 -6.31
C ASP A 360 -0.33 23.74 -7.75
N ASN A 361 0.88 23.64 -8.35
CA ASN A 361 1.08 23.30 -9.76
C ASN A 361 2.09 22.15 -10.03
N GLU A 362 2.71 21.55 -9.02
CA GLU A 362 3.56 20.36 -9.25
C GLU A 362 2.79 19.07 -8.93
N PRO A 363 2.55 18.19 -9.93
CA PRO A 363 3.31 16.98 -9.99
C PRO A 363 3.56 16.22 -8.70
N SER A 364 2.58 15.80 -7.88
CA SER A 364 2.99 14.95 -6.75
C SER A 364 3.81 13.75 -7.28
N PRO A 365 4.86 13.25 -6.59
CA PRO A 365 5.59 12.06 -7.03
C PRO A 365 4.66 10.85 -7.26
N VAL A 366 3.47 10.88 -6.65
CA VAL A 366 2.34 9.98 -6.86
C VAL A 366 1.73 10.16 -8.27
N GLU A 367 1.46 11.39 -8.70
CA GLU A 367 0.98 11.72 -10.07
C GLU A 367 1.94 11.24 -11.17
N SER A 368 3.26 11.35 -10.95
CA SER A 368 4.26 10.84 -11.91
C SER A 368 4.28 9.31 -11.99
N ARG A 369 4.01 8.60 -10.88
CA ARG A 369 3.82 7.14 -10.85
C ARG A 369 2.47 6.75 -11.48
N HIS A 370 1.44 7.58 -11.34
CA HIS A 370 0.08 7.35 -11.84
C HIS A 370 -0.04 7.41 -13.38
N MET A 371 0.66 8.33 -14.04
CA MET A 371 0.65 8.41 -15.52
C MET A 371 1.10 7.10 -16.19
N ASN A 372 2.00 6.35 -15.55
CA ASN A 372 2.42 5.03 -16.01
C ASN A 372 1.39 3.92 -15.68
N GLN A 373 0.67 4.01 -14.56
CA GLN A 373 -0.31 3.01 -14.14
C GLN A 373 -1.65 3.13 -14.88
N LEU A 374 -2.14 4.36 -15.12
CA LEU A 374 -3.28 4.65 -16.00
C LEU A 374 -3.03 4.18 -17.42
N ALA A 375 -1.80 4.34 -17.94
CA ALA A 375 -1.42 3.83 -19.25
C ALA A 375 -1.51 2.28 -19.32
N VAL A 376 -1.13 1.59 -18.24
CA VAL A 376 -1.25 0.11 -18.14
C VAL A 376 -2.71 -0.34 -18.01
N ALA A 377 -3.53 0.35 -17.20
CA ALA A 377 -4.96 0.06 -17.07
C ALA A 377 -5.74 0.32 -18.37
N ARG A 378 -5.41 1.41 -19.08
CA ARG A 378 -5.93 1.70 -20.43
C ARG A 378 -5.49 0.64 -21.43
N ALA A 379 -4.20 0.28 -21.47
CA ALA A 379 -3.69 -0.74 -22.39
C ALA A 379 -4.32 -2.14 -22.16
N ALA A 380 -4.55 -2.54 -20.90
CA ALA A 380 -5.23 -3.79 -20.57
C ALA A 380 -6.70 -3.79 -21.01
N THR A 381 -7.36 -2.63 -20.99
CA THR A 381 -8.76 -2.45 -21.41
C THR A 381 -8.88 -2.43 -22.94
N THR A 382 -7.97 -1.77 -23.66
CA THR A 382 -7.91 -1.79 -25.13
C THR A 382 -7.61 -3.18 -25.69
N ALA A 383 -6.81 -3.98 -24.97
CA ALA A 383 -6.57 -5.39 -25.30
C ALA A 383 -7.82 -6.28 -25.15
N ARG A 384 -8.79 -5.87 -24.31
CA ARG A 384 -10.06 -6.59 -24.10
C ARG A 384 -11.03 -6.35 -25.26
N VAL A 385 -11.08 -5.13 -25.81
CA VAL A 385 -11.93 -4.78 -26.96
C VAL A 385 -11.46 -5.45 -28.25
N SER A 386 -10.15 -5.52 -28.46
CA SER A 386 -9.57 -6.13 -29.67
C SER A 386 -9.65 -7.66 -29.72
N LYS A 387 -9.88 -8.32 -28.57
CA LYS A 387 -10.01 -9.79 -28.46
C LYS A 387 -11.45 -10.30 -28.48
N ILE A 388 -12.44 -9.41 -28.30
CA ILE A 388 -13.87 -9.70 -28.44
C ILE A 388 -14.33 -9.49 -29.89
N LEU A 389 -13.57 -8.73 -30.69
CA LEU A 389 -13.81 -8.47 -32.11
C LEU A 389 -13.00 -9.37 -33.07
N ARG A 390 -12.48 -10.52 -32.61
CA ARG A 390 -11.83 -11.52 -33.46
C ARG A 390 -12.29 -12.93 -33.18
#